data_AF-A0AAD9IV86-F1
#
_entry.id   AF-A0AAD9IV86-F1
#
_cell.length_a   1.000
_cell.length_b   1.000
_cell.length_c   1.000
_cell.angle_alpha   90.00
_cell.angle_beta   90.00
_cell.angle_gamma   90.00
#
_symmetry.space_group_name_H-M   'P 1'
#
loop_
_entity.id
_entity.type
_entity.pdbx_description
1 polymer ?
#
loop_
_entity_poly.entity_id
_entity_poly.type
_entity_poly.pdbx_seq_one_letter_code
_entity_poly.pdbx_strand_id
1 'polypeptide(L)'
;MMVYIVESPLRWCHRELCVQLLSGFRIMSFKTKYHPTSSEYWKKAWECKDTVWHVDQIDRDTAGVFDAIWDRGGIVAIDPTQVAKYLKLIESLMAPGCQYVVQQMIYNIPGRSGPPYYVSLEQLQNIFGSQFNFEVLANFPSPYCQKVFNTASLSLEVIKTTKK
;
A
#
# COMPACT_ATOMS: atom_id res chain seq x y z
N MET A 1 19.30 -9.05 2.28
CA MET A 1 18.31 -8.09 1.76
C MET A 1 16.98 -8.39 2.44
N MET A 2 16.58 -7.56 3.41
CA MET A 2 15.31 -7.70 4.13
C MET A 2 14.24 -6.86 3.44
N VAL A 3 13.13 -7.50 3.04
CA VAL A 3 12.02 -6.87 2.31
C VAL A 3 10.77 -6.87 3.16
N TYR A 4 10.20 -5.69 3.40
CA TYR A 4 8.91 -5.54 4.06
C TYR A 4 7.79 -5.55 3.02
N ILE A 5 6.74 -6.34 3.25
CA ILE A 5 5.55 -6.37 2.38
C ILE A 5 4.38 -5.79 3.16
N VAL A 6 3.85 -4.65 2.70
CA VAL A 6 2.59 -4.12 3.21
C VAL A 6 1.46 -4.67 2.36
N GLU A 7 0.65 -5.53 2.95
CA GLU A 7 -0.55 -6.08 2.33
C GLU A 7 -1.78 -5.81 3.18
N SER A 8 -2.77 -5.08 2.67
CA SER A 8 -4.09 -5.08 3.30
C SER A 8 -4.80 -6.42 3.09
N PRO A 9 -5.72 -6.80 3.99
CA PRO A 9 -6.52 -8.03 3.87
C PRO A 9 -7.45 -8.06 2.64
N LEU A 10 -7.48 -6.97 1.85
CA LEU A 10 -8.24 -6.84 0.62
C LEU A 10 -7.66 -7.80 -0.44
N ARG A 11 -8.16 -9.05 -0.46
CA ARG A 11 -7.84 -10.05 -1.50
C ARG A 11 -8.36 -9.59 -2.86
N TRP A 12 -7.58 -8.77 -3.55
CA TRP A 12 -7.82 -8.39 -4.95
C TRP A 12 -6.75 -8.88 -5.95
N CYS A 13 -5.80 -9.75 -5.60
CA CYS A 13 -4.96 -10.39 -6.63
C CYS A 13 -4.26 -11.67 -6.13
N HIS A 14 -3.88 -12.53 -7.09
CA HIS A 14 -3.34 -13.88 -6.96
C HIS A 14 -2.26 -14.08 -5.88
N ARG A 15 -2.38 -15.20 -5.14
CA ARG A 15 -1.32 -15.75 -4.26
C ARG A 15 -0.01 -16.08 -4.99
N GLU A 16 -0.03 -16.19 -6.31
CA GLU A 16 1.07 -16.77 -7.09
C GLU A 16 2.19 -15.78 -7.42
N LEU A 17 1.90 -14.47 -7.55
CA LEU A 17 2.93 -13.46 -7.86
C LEU A 17 3.77 -13.05 -6.64
N CYS A 18 3.24 -13.19 -5.43
CA CYS A 18 4.01 -12.93 -4.21
C CYS A 18 5.00 -14.06 -3.88
N VAL A 19 4.71 -15.32 -4.20
CA VAL A 19 5.53 -16.45 -3.72
C VAL A 19 6.76 -16.71 -4.62
N GLN A 20 6.74 -16.32 -5.89
CA GLN A 20 7.81 -16.66 -6.84
C GLN A 20 9.06 -15.78 -6.78
N LEU A 21 9.06 -14.66 -6.03
CA LEU A 21 10.25 -13.82 -5.83
C LEU A 21 10.94 -14.06 -4.47
N LEU A 22 10.43 -14.96 -3.63
CA LEU A 22 10.69 -14.95 -2.18
C LEU A 22 11.53 -16.12 -1.63
N SER A 23 12.57 -16.57 -2.33
CA SER A 23 13.62 -17.36 -1.68
C SER A 23 14.62 -16.44 -0.98
N GLY A 24 14.54 -16.32 0.36
CA GLY A 24 15.52 -15.59 1.18
C GLY A 24 15.03 -14.30 1.87
N PHE A 25 13.72 -14.03 1.87
CA PHE A 25 13.14 -12.78 2.40
C PHE A 25 12.34 -13.01 3.67
N ARG A 26 12.46 -12.10 4.65
CA ARG A 26 11.61 -12.09 5.85
C ARG A 26 10.30 -11.35 5.54
N ILE A 27 9.27 -12.10 5.15
CA ILE A 27 7.92 -11.56 4.97
C ILE A 27 7.33 -11.27 6.36
N MET A 28 7.14 -10.00 6.70
CA MET A 28 6.24 -9.62 7.79
C MET A 28 4.83 -9.43 7.21
N SER A 29 4.07 -10.52 7.13
CA SER A 29 2.63 -10.47 6.86
C SER A 29 1.90 -10.43 8.20
N PHE A 30 1.11 -9.39 8.44
CA PHE A 30 0.21 -9.37 9.59
C PHE A 30 -0.95 -10.34 9.30
N LYS A 31 -0.97 -11.46 10.02
CA LYS A 31 -2.10 -12.41 10.00
C LYS A 31 -3.35 -11.66 10.45
N THR A 32 -4.22 -11.33 9.51
CA THR A 32 -5.59 -10.94 9.83
C THR A 32 -6.50 -12.15 9.73
N LYS A 33 -7.49 -12.23 10.62
CA LYS A 33 -8.58 -13.20 10.51
C LYS A 33 -9.31 -12.95 9.19
N TYR A 34 -9.77 -14.01 8.54
CA TYR A 34 -10.52 -13.94 7.28
C TYR A 34 -11.79 -13.09 7.47
N HIS A 35 -11.98 -12.03 6.69
CA HIS A 35 -13.16 -11.16 6.78
C HIS A 35 -13.75 -10.83 5.39
N PRO A 36 -15.09 -10.70 5.29
CA PRO A 36 -15.80 -10.56 4.02
C PRO A 36 -15.45 -9.26 3.28
N THR A 37 -15.48 -9.32 1.96
CA THR A 37 -15.08 -8.26 1.02
C THR A 37 -16.07 -7.10 0.89
N SER A 38 -17.05 -6.96 1.81
CA SER A 38 -18.11 -5.95 1.66
C SER A 38 -17.65 -4.56 2.14
N SER A 39 -18.03 -3.52 1.40
CA SER A 39 -17.81 -2.12 1.77
C SER A 39 -18.43 -1.76 3.13
N GLU A 40 -19.55 -2.40 3.50
CA GLU A 40 -20.19 -2.25 4.82
C GLU A 40 -19.33 -2.76 5.98
N TYR A 41 -18.60 -3.86 5.81
CA TYR A 41 -17.67 -4.37 6.83
C TYR A 41 -16.59 -3.34 7.11
N TRP A 42 -15.98 -2.80 6.05
CA TRP A 42 -14.90 -1.83 6.20
C TRP A 42 -15.40 -0.51 6.79
N LYS A 43 -16.57 -0.03 6.36
CA LYS A 43 -17.20 1.15 6.95
C LYS A 43 -17.40 0.97 8.46
N LYS A 44 -17.90 -0.19 8.89
CA LYS A 44 -18.09 -0.53 10.30
C LYS A 44 -16.78 -0.69 11.06
N ALA A 45 -15.77 -1.34 10.46
CA ALA A 45 -14.44 -1.49 11.05
C ALA A 45 -13.76 -0.12 11.27
N TRP A 46 -13.91 0.81 10.33
CA TRP A 46 -13.45 2.20 10.48
C TRP A 46 -14.21 2.97 11.56
N GLU A 47 -15.55 2.90 11.56
CA GLU A 47 -16.40 3.54 12.58
C GLU A 47 -16.07 3.02 13.99
N CYS A 48 -15.78 1.72 14.13
CA CYS A 48 -15.42 1.11 15.39
C CYS A 48 -13.94 1.32 15.79
N LYS A 49 -13.12 1.98 14.95
CA LYS A 49 -11.65 2.01 15.08
C LYS A 49 -11.03 0.61 15.20
N ASP A 50 -11.73 -0.42 14.74
CA ASP A 50 -11.30 -1.83 14.67
C ASP A 50 -10.60 -2.07 13.33
N THR A 51 -9.74 -1.13 12.96
CA THR A 51 -8.86 -1.26 11.81
C THR A 51 -7.57 -1.83 12.33
N VAL A 52 -7.25 -3.06 11.96
CA VAL A 52 -6.02 -3.81 12.33
C VAL A 52 -4.71 -3.11 11.88
N TRP A 53 -4.79 -1.86 11.41
CA TRP A 53 -3.68 -0.98 11.05
C TRP A 53 -3.57 0.16 12.07
N HIS A 54 -2.89 -0.08 13.17
CA HIS A 54 -2.42 1.01 14.00
C HIS A 54 -1.01 1.36 13.54
N VAL A 55 -0.88 2.45 12.77
CA VAL A 55 0.42 3.11 12.48
C VAL A 55 1.21 3.35 13.78
N ASP A 56 0.51 3.43 14.91
CA ASP A 56 1.07 3.61 16.25
C ASP A 56 1.53 2.32 16.96
N GLN A 57 1.37 1.13 16.33
CA GLN A 57 1.81 -0.16 16.90
C GLN A 57 3.07 -0.72 16.24
N ILE A 58 3.56 -0.09 15.17
CA ILE A 58 4.77 -0.47 14.46
C ILE A 58 5.65 0.77 14.39
N ASP A 59 6.92 0.58 14.74
CA ASP A 59 7.96 1.59 14.64
C ASP A 59 9.32 0.90 14.39
N ARG A 60 10.37 1.71 14.32
CA ARG A 60 11.74 1.22 14.13
C ARG A 60 12.19 0.30 15.26
N ASP A 61 11.77 0.51 16.49
CA ASP A 61 12.23 -0.26 17.64
C ASP A 61 11.60 -1.67 17.66
N THR A 62 10.34 -1.76 17.21
CA THR A 62 9.57 -3.01 17.14
C THR A 62 9.85 -3.81 15.87
N ALA A 63 10.00 -3.16 14.71
CA ALA A 63 10.15 -3.83 13.41
C ALA A 63 11.58 -3.79 12.83
N GLY A 64 12.44 -2.90 13.33
CA GLY A 64 13.76 -2.64 12.76
C GLY A 64 13.69 -1.78 11.50
N VAL A 65 14.69 -1.93 10.63
CA VAL A 65 14.77 -1.25 9.32
C VAL A 65 14.92 -2.27 8.19
N PHE A 66 14.56 -1.86 6.97
CA PHE A 66 14.49 -2.72 5.80
C PHE A 66 15.31 -2.16 4.64
N ASP A 67 15.87 -3.07 3.83
CA ASP A 67 16.61 -2.72 2.60
C ASP A 67 15.66 -2.47 1.43
N ALA A 68 14.44 -3.00 1.49
CA ALA A 68 13.39 -2.69 0.55
C ALA A 68 12.00 -2.81 1.19
N ILE A 69 11.04 -2.07 0.65
CA ILE A 69 9.64 -2.09 1.07
C ILE A 69 8.77 -2.21 -0.17
N TRP A 70 7.86 -3.19 -0.20
CA TRP A 70 6.81 -3.36 -1.19
C TRP A 70 5.46 -3.06 -0.56
N ASP A 71 4.84 -1.94 -0.94
CA ASP A 71 3.52 -1.55 -0.46
C ASP A 71 2.46 -1.79 -1.52
N ARG A 72 1.71 -2.87 -1.31
CA ARG A 72 0.60 -3.25 -2.16
C ARG A 72 -0.65 -3.38 -1.30
N GLY A 73 -1.53 -2.41 -1.41
CA GLY A 73 -2.73 -2.39 -0.58
C GLY A 73 -2.52 -1.75 0.80
N GLY A 74 -1.32 -1.29 1.14
CA GLY A 74 -1.04 -0.54 2.36
C GLY A 74 -1.50 0.90 2.23
N ILE A 75 -0.75 1.75 1.50
CA ILE A 75 -1.03 3.18 1.36
C ILE A 75 -2.46 3.45 0.85
N VAL A 76 -2.97 2.62 -0.07
CA VAL A 76 -4.32 2.76 -0.64
C VAL A 76 -5.42 2.37 0.35
N ALA A 77 -5.10 1.77 1.50
CA ALA A 77 -6.05 1.52 2.57
C ALA A 77 -6.01 2.61 3.66
N ILE A 78 -5.07 3.56 3.59
CA ILE A 78 -4.93 4.64 4.56
C ILE A 78 -5.88 5.77 4.22
N ASP A 79 -6.57 6.30 5.24
CA ASP A 79 -7.39 7.49 5.09
C ASP A 79 -6.53 8.65 4.50
N PRO A 80 -7.01 9.39 3.49
CA PRO A 80 -6.24 10.44 2.83
C PRO A 80 -5.63 11.48 3.78
N THR A 81 -6.30 11.77 4.90
CA THR A 81 -5.80 12.71 5.92
C THR A 81 -4.60 12.17 6.72
N GLN A 82 -4.38 10.86 6.70
CA GLN A 82 -3.34 10.17 7.45
C GLN A 82 -2.17 9.68 6.58
N VAL A 83 -2.22 9.86 5.25
CA VAL A 83 -1.17 9.42 4.31
C VAL A 83 0.20 9.98 4.69
N ALA A 84 0.28 11.24 5.10
CA ALA A 84 1.55 11.83 5.54
C ALA A 84 2.14 11.16 6.79
N LYS A 85 1.28 10.78 7.75
CA LYS A 85 1.70 10.03 8.96
C LYS A 85 2.20 8.63 8.57
N TYR A 86 1.50 7.97 7.66
CA TYR A 86 1.89 6.65 7.15
C TYR A 86 3.24 6.69 6.42
N LEU A 87 3.46 7.66 5.53
CA LEU A 87 4.73 7.79 4.81
C LEU A 87 5.90 8.07 5.76
N LYS A 88 5.69 8.86 6.82
CA LYS A 88 6.70 9.05 7.88
C LYS A 88 7.04 7.75 8.60
N LEU A 89 6.05 6.90 8.88
CA LEU A 89 6.31 5.57 9.43
C LEU A 89 7.16 4.75 8.44
N ILE A 90 6.76 4.68 7.16
CA ILE A 90 7.49 3.95 6.13
C ILE A 90 8.94 4.43 6.04
N GLU A 91 9.18 5.74 6.05
CA GLU A 91 10.53 6.30 6.08
C GLU A 91 11.33 5.89 7.31
N SER A 92 10.73 5.86 8.51
CA SER A 92 11.42 5.45 9.73
C SER A 92 11.91 3.99 9.70
N LEU A 93 11.26 3.17 8.88
CA LEU A 93 11.58 1.76 8.66
C LEU A 93 12.60 1.56 7.53
N MET A 94 13.06 2.61 6.84
CA MET A 94 14.02 2.49 5.75
C MET A 94 15.47 2.46 6.24
N ALA A 95 16.22 1.42 5.86
CA ALA A 95 17.68 1.42 5.99
C ALA A 95 18.33 2.41 4.98
N PRO A 96 19.58 2.82 5.17
CA PRO A 96 20.32 3.57 4.16
C PRO A 96 20.31 2.85 2.81
N GLY A 97 19.90 3.54 1.74
CA GLY A 97 19.78 2.95 0.40
C GLY A 97 18.52 2.13 0.15
N CYS A 98 17.57 2.10 1.10
CA CYS A 98 16.32 1.37 0.95
C CYS A 98 15.55 1.77 -0.31
N GLN A 99 14.99 0.77 -1.00
CA GLN A 99 14.08 0.98 -2.12
C GLN A 99 12.64 0.75 -1.68
N TYR A 100 11.80 1.79 -1.80
CA TYR A 100 10.38 1.67 -1.49
C TYR A 100 9.57 1.67 -2.78
N VAL A 101 8.89 0.57 -3.05
CA VAL A 101 8.06 0.37 -4.24
C VAL A 101 6.61 0.25 -3.80
N VAL A 102 5.74 1.04 -4.42
CA VAL A 102 4.33 1.16 -4.05
C VAL A 102 3.43 0.89 -5.25
N GLN A 103 2.35 0.14 -5.04
CA GLN A 103 1.31 -0.11 -6.04
C GLN A 103 0.06 0.72 -5.73
N GLN A 104 -0.22 1.70 -6.56
CA GLN A 104 -1.44 2.51 -6.54
C GLN A 104 -2.54 1.89 -7.40
N MET A 105 -3.79 2.24 -7.09
CA MET A 105 -4.93 1.97 -7.95
C MET A 105 -5.48 3.30 -8.47
N ILE A 106 -5.36 3.51 -9.78
CA ILE A 106 -5.89 4.68 -10.46
C ILE A 106 -7.31 4.36 -10.91
N TYR A 107 -8.28 5.11 -10.40
CA TYR A 107 -9.66 4.99 -10.84
C TYR A 107 -10.39 6.33 -10.70
N ASN A 108 -11.38 6.54 -11.55
CA ASN A 108 -12.34 7.63 -11.43
C ASN A 108 -13.75 7.03 -11.38
N ILE A 109 -14.27 6.81 -10.18
CA ILE A 109 -15.60 6.25 -9.95
C ILE A 109 -16.39 7.30 -9.15
N PRO A 110 -17.39 7.97 -9.74
CA PRO A 110 -18.20 8.97 -9.05
C PRO A 110 -18.81 8.40 -7.76
N GLY A 111 -18.70 9.17 -6.67
CA GLY A 111 -19.24 8.79 -5.36
C GLY A 111 -18.43 7.75 -4.58
N ARG A 112 -17.32 7.23 -5.12
CA ARG A 112 -16.43 6.30 -4.41
C ARG A 112 -15.23 7.02 -3.81
N SER A 113 -15.15 7.05 -2.48
CA SER A 113 -14.04 7.63 -1.72
C SER A 113 -13.20 6.54 -1.04
N GLY A 114 -12.87 5.46 -1.75
CA GLY A 114 -12.09 4.35 -1.19
C GLY A 114 -12.81 3.51 -0.13
N PRO A 115 -12.10 2.51 0.44
CA PRO A 115 -10.87 1.94 -0.07
C PRO A 115 -11.10 1.10 -1.35
N PRO A 116 -10.02 0.77 -2.08
CA PRO A 116 -8.73 1.47 -2.06
C PRO A 116 -8.92 2.95 -2.42
N TYR A 117 -8.23 3.85 -1.72
CA TYR A 117 -8.11 5.27 -2.05
C TYR A 117 -7.12 5.44 -3.19
N TYR A 118 -7.37 6.40 -4.07
CA TYR A 118 -6.38 6.85 -5.05
C TYR A 118 -5.52 7.95 -4.42
N VAL A 119 -4.22 7.70 -4.29
CA VAL A 119 -3.23 8.72 -3.91
C VAL A 119 -2.41 9.02 -5.17
N SER A 120 -2.54 10.24 -5.71
CA SER A 120 -1.87 10.59 -6.96
C SER A 120 -0.35 10.71 -6.76
N LEU A 121 0.40 10.50 -7.84
CA LEU A 121 1.85 10.75 -7.83
C LEU A 121 2.18 12.18 -7.38
N GLU A 122 1.38 13.17 -7.81
CA GLU A 122 1.51 14.57 -7.39
C GLU A 122 1.34 14.72 -5.87
N GLN A 123 0.35 14.05 -5.26
CA GLN A 123 0.18 14.05 -3.80
C GLN A 123 1.39 13.43 -3.09
N LEU A 124 1.93 12.32 -3.61
CA LEU A 124 3.13 11.70 -3.05
C LEU A 124 4.35 12.63 -3.16
N GLN A 125 4.53 13.29 -4.30
CA GLN A 125 5.60 14.26 -4.53
C GLN A 125 5.45 15.50 -3.62
N ASN A 126 4.22 15.98 -3.41
CA ASN A 126 3.97 17.10 -2.51
C ASN A 126 4.28 16.75 -1.04
N ILE A 127 4.02 15.52 -0.62
CA ILE A 127 4.25 15.07 0.76
C ILE A 127 5.73 14.69 0.98
N PHE A 128 6.37 14.03 0.03
CA PHE A 128 7.67 13.36 0.20
C PHE A 128 8.75 13.71 -0.83
N GLY A 129 8.42 14.50 -1.86
CA GLY A 129 9.31 14.84 -3.00
C GLY A 129 10.55 15.65 -2.66
N SER A 130 10.59 16.31 -1.51
CA SER A 130 11.82 16.95 -1.04
C SER A 130 12.90 15.91 -0.69
N GLN A 131 12.51 14.79 -0.08
CA GLN A 131 13.42 13.76 0.44
C GLN A 131 13.60 12.56 -0.51
N PHE A 132 12.68 12.36 -1.46
CA PHE A 132 12.67 11.17 -2.31
C PHE A 132 12.60 11.52 -3.81
N ASN A 133 13.22 10.69 -4.62
CA ASN A 133 12.98 10.61 -6.06
C ASN A 133 11.88 9.60 -6.34
N PHE A 134 11.13 9.81 -7.43
CA PHE A 134 10.01 8.96 -7.84
C PHE A 134 10.20 8.52 -9.29
N GLU A 135 10.01 7.23 -9.54
CA GLU A 135 10.13 6.59 -10.84
C GLU A 135 8.89 5.71 -11.07
N VAL A 136 8.10 6.01 -12.10
CA VAL A 136 6.99 5.15 -12.52
C VAL A 136 7.58 3.95 -13.27
N LEU A 137 7.48 2.76 -12.68
CA LEU A 137 8.02 1.53 -13.26
C LEU A 137 7.05 0.89 -14.25
N ALA A 138 5.75 0.95 -13.95
CA ALA A 138 4.72 0.34 -14.78
C ALA A 138 3.36 0.99 -14.55
N ASN A 139 2.54 1.04 -15.60
CA ASN A 139 1.13 1.34 -15.54
C ASN A 139 0.39 0.35 -16.45
N PHE A 140 -0.56 -0.40 -15.90
CA PHE A 140 -1.24 -1.45 -16.64
C PHE A 140 -2.71 -1.61 -16.22
N PRO A 141 -3.60 -1.97 -17.16
CA PRO A 141 -4.98 -2.29 -16.82
C PRO A 141 -5.03 -3.53 -15.92
N SER A 142 -6.01 -3.59 -15.03
CA SER A 142 -6.29 -4.78 -14.23
C SER A 142 -7.70 -5.28 -14.56
N PRO A 143 -7.88 -6.20 -15.52
CA PRO A 143 -9.20 -6.70 -15.92
C PRO A 143 -10.01 -7.23 -14.74
N TYR A 144 -9.32 -7.86 -13.78
CA TYR A 144 -9.93 -8.31 -12.55
C TYR A 144 -10.46 -7.14 -11.69
N CYS A 145 -9.65 -6.11 -11.43
CA CYS A 145 -10.11 -4.96 -10.66
C CYS A 145 -11.17 -4.16 -11.43
N GLN A 146 -11.04 -4.02 -12.75
CA GLN A 146 -12.06 -3.38 -13.59
C GLN A 146 -13.42 -4.07 -13.45
N LYS A 147 -13.46 -5.42 -13.48
CA LYS A 147 -14.66 -6.21 -13.26
C LYS A 147 -15.23 -6.01 -11.85
N VAL A 148 -14.38 -6.09 -10.83
CA VAL A 148 -14.78 -5.95 -9.42
C VAL A 148 -15.38 -4.58 -9.13
N PHE A 149 -14.74 -3.54 -9.65
CA PHE A 149 -15.07 -2.15 -9.38
C PHE A 149 -16.09 -1.59 -10.38
N ASN A 150 -16.49 -2.41 -11.35
CA ASN A 150 -17.39 -2.05 -12.45
C ASN A 150 -16.96 -0.75 -13.15
N THR A 151 -15.68 -0.67 -13.50
CA THR A 151 -15.12 0.46 -14.25
C THR A 151 -14.02 0.02 -15.20
N ALA A 152 -14.13 0.38 -16.47
CA ALA A 152 -13.14 0.04 -17.48
C ALA A 152 -11.87 0.91 -17.39
N SER A 153 -11.93 2.07 -16.74
CA SER A 153 -10.81 3.02 -16.65
C SER A 153 -9.79 2.71 -15.55
N LEU A 154 -10.04 1.67 -14.74
CA LEU A 154 -9.16 1.32 -13.63
C LEU A 154 -7.85 0.70 -14.12
N SER A 155 -6.73 1.26 -13.67
CA SER A 155 -5.39 0.72 -13.87
C SER A 155 -4.63 0.63 -12.54
N LEU A 156 -3.56 -0.16 -12.56
CA LEU A 156 -2.59 -0.24 -11.47
C LEU A 156 -1.31 0.47 -11.91
N GLU A 157 -0.75 1.25 -11.00
CA GLU A 157 0.49 1.98 -11.21
C GLU A 157 1.51 1.55 -10.16
N VAL A 158 2.72 1.22 -10.60
CA VAL A 158 3.83 0.82 -9.74
C VAL A 158 4.87 1.92 -9.75
N ILE A 159 5.13 2.49 -8.58
CA ILE A 159 6.05 3.60 -8.40
C ILE A 159 7.18 3.14 -7.49
N LYS A 160 8.41 3.34 -7.92
CA LYS A 160 9.60 3.19 -7.09
C LYS A 160 10.01 4.54 -6.53
N THR A 161 10.43 4.53 -5.29
CA THR A 161 10.97 5.69 -4.59
C THR A 161 12.35 5.37 -4.03
N THR A 162 13.25 6.36 -4.12
CA THR A 162 14.61 6.29 -3.57
C THR A 162 14.91 7.55 -2.79
N LYS A 163 15.51 7.40 -1.61
CA LYS A 163 15.91 8.55 -0.78
C LYS A 163 17.04 9.31 -1.49
N LYS A 164 16.97 10.65 -1.48
CA LYS A 164 18.02 11.54 -2.01
C LYS A 164 19.24 11.60 -1.12
#